data_AF-A0AAV8X7C6-F1
#
_entry.id   AF-A0AAV8X7C6-F1
#
_cell.length_a   1.000
_cell.length_b   1.000
_cell.length_c   1.000
_cell.angle_alpha   90.00
_cell.angle_beta   90.00
_cell.angle_gamma   90.00
#
_symmetry.space_group_name_H-M   'P 1'
#
loop_
_entity.id
_entity.type
_entity.pdbx_description
1 polymer ?
#
loop_
_entity_poly.entity_id
_entity_poly.type
_entity_poly.pdbx_seq_one_letter_code
_entity_poly.pdbx_strand_id
1 'polypeptide(L)' 'MDLSSDEEEAILFLALEDEENGRKKRRKWVHEINLERQDFGEFHRLMPQLRQDKKRFFSLF' A
#
# COMPACT_ATOMS: atom_id res chain seq x y z
N MET A 1 -1.63 20.32 29.34
CA MET A 1 -2.50 19.15 29.44
C MET A 1 -1.55 18.01 29.20
N ASP A 2 -1.14 17.34 30.28
CA ASP A 2 -0.16 16.26 30.20
C ASP A 2 -0.86 15.03 29.64
N LEU A 3 -0.25 14.40 28.64
CA LEU A 3 -0.76 13.17 28.04
C LEU A 3 -0.53 12.03 29.04
N SER A 4 -1.48 11.09 29.09
CA SER A 4 -1.28 9.84 29.83
C SER A 4 -0.20 9.00 29.14
N SER A 5 0.53 8.19 29.91
CA SER A 5 1.50 7.22 29.37
C SER A 5 0.89 6.34 28.27
N ASP A 6 -0.37 5.94 28.43
CA ASP A 6 -1.10 5.11 27.45
C ASP A 6 -1.36 5.87 26.14
N GLU A 7 -1.58 7.18 26.22
CA GLU A 7 -1.80 8.02 25.04
C GLU A 7 -0.48 8.23 24.28
N GLU A 8 0.63 8.39 24.99
CA GLU A 8 1.98 8.47 24.41
C GLU A 8 2.38 7.16 23.70
N GLU A 9 2.09 6.00 24.32
CA GLU A 9 2.30 4.68 23.71
C GLU A 9 1.43 4.48 22.47
N ALA A 10 0.16 4.89 22.50
CA ALA A 10 -0.74 4.81 21.35
C ALA A 10 -0.26 5.70 20.19
N ILE A 11 0.24 6.90 20.48
CA ILE A 11 0.80 7.81 19.47
C ILE A 11 2.08 7.22 18.86
N LEU A 12 2.96 6.62 19.68
CA LEU A 12 4.18 5.97 19.20
C LEU A 12 3.86 4.76 18.30
N PHE A 13 2.86 3.96 18.67
CA PHE A 13 2.40 2.83 17.85
C PHE A 13 1.87 3.29 16.49
N LEU A 14 1.02 4.34 16.48
CA LEU A 14 0.51 4.94 15.24
C LEU A 14 1.62 5.53 14.37
N ALA A 15 2.61 6.19 14.98
CA ALA A 15 3.75 6.74 14.26
C ALA A 15 4.61 5.64 13.61
N LEU A 16 4.78 4.49 14.28
CA LEU A 16 5.52 3.34 13.74
C LEU A 16 4.76 2.63 12.61
N GLU A 17 3.44 2.46 12.74
CA GLU A 17 2.59 1.98 11.64
C GLU A 17 2.63 2.94 10.44
N ASP A 18 2.65 4.25 10.70
CA ASP A 18 2.76 5.27 9.66
C ASP A 18 4.18 5.37 9.09
N GLU A 19 5.25 4.98 9.80
CA GLU A 19 6.59 4.86 9.21
C GLU A 19 6.72 3.60 8.33
N GLU A 20 6.14 2.47 8.76
CA GLU A 20 6.08 1.25 7.96
C GLU A 20 5.25 1.47 6.67
N ASN A 21 4.18 2.26 6.76
CA ASN A 21 3.37 2.67 5.61
C ASN A 21 3.90 3.90 4.86
N GLY A 22 4.69 4.74 5.52
CA GLY A 22 4.98 6.14 5.18
C GLY A 22 6.47 6.47 5.05
N ARG A 23 7.32 5.48 4.77
CA ARG A 23 8.24 5.61 3.61
C ARG A 23 7.38 5.83 2.36
N LYS A 24 6.83 7.05 2.28
CA LYS A 24 5.68 7.48 1.50
C LYS A 24 5.61 6.70 0.21
N LYS A 25 4.70 5.72 0.12
CA LYS A 25 4.35 5.11 -1.18
C LYS A 25 4.00 6.25 -2.11
N ARG A 26 4.93 6.62 -2.97
CA ARG A 26 4.75 7.74 -3.91
C ARG A 26 3.45 7.47 -4.62
N ARG A 27 2.57 8.48 -4.71
CA ARG A 27 1.32 8.34 -5.47
C ARG A 27 1.71 7.90 -6.87
N LYS A 28 1.35 6.67 -7.21
CA LYS A 28 1.70 6.02 -8.46
C LYS A 28 0.42 5.83 -9.25
N TRP A 29 0.43 6.30 -10.49
CA TRP A 29 -0.66 6.11 -11.43
C TRP A 29 -0.67 4.68 -11.99
N VAL A 30 0.51 4.05 -12.06
CA VAL A 30 0.68 2.69 -12.55
C VAL A 30 0.93 1.75 -11.37
N HIS A 31 0.14 0.69 -11.30
CA HIS A 31 0.34 -0.38 -10.31
C HIS A 31 1.68 -1.07 -10.53
N GLU A 32 2.38 -1.50 -9.47
CA GLU A 32 3.71 -2.14 -9.59
C GLU A 32 3.67 -3.37 -10.50
N ILE A 33 2.63 -4.21 -10.36
CA ILE A 33 2.40 -5.37 -11.24
C ILE A 33 2.38 -4.97 -12.73
N ASN A 34 1.84 -3.80 -13.09
CA ASN A 34 1.80 -3.37 -14.49
C ASN A 34 3.17 -2.91 -15.02
N LEU A 35 4.15 -2.64 -14.15
CA LEU A 35 5.51 -2.30 -14.58
C LEU A 35 6.25 -3.50 -15.17
N GLU A 36 5.87 -4.74 -14.79
CA GLU A 36 6.50 -5.97 -15.28
C GLU A 36 5.97 -6.43 -16.65
N ARG A 37 5.19 -5.57 -17.35
CA ARG A 37 4.55 -5.88 -18.64
C ARG A 37 5.55 -6.29 -19.71
N GLN A 38 6.71 -5.63 -19.74
CA GLN A 38 7.74 -5.91 -20.74
C GLN A 38 8.34 -7.30 -20.58
N ASP A 39 8.40 -7.82 -19.36
CA ASP A 39 9.05 -9.09 -19.07
C ASP A 39 8.08 -10.28 -19.13
N PHE A 40 6.81 -10.06 -18.77
CA PHE A 40 5.87 -11.15 -18.54
C PHE A 40 4.61 -11.14 -19.42
N GLY A 41 4.38 -10.06 -20.16
CA GLY A 41 3.16 -9.88 -20.95
C GLY A 41 1.90 -9.70 -20.09
N GLU A 42 0.82 -9.20 -20.68
CA GLU A 42 -0.32 -8.67 -19.91
C GLU A 42 -1.29 -9.74 -19.42
N PHE A 43 -1.65 -10.66 -20.31
CA PHE A 43 -2.93 -11.36 -20.19
C PHE A 43 -2.86 -12.60 -19.30
N HIS A 44 -1.86 -13.45 -19.52
CA HIS A 44 -1.78 -14.75 -18.84
C HIS A 44 -1.18 -14.67 -17.44
N ARG A 45 -0.48 -13.57 -17.12
CA ARG A 45 0.26 -13.43 -15.86
C ARG A 45 -0.16 -12.21 -15.05
N LEU A 46 -0.02 -11.01 -15.60
CA LEU A 46 -0.26 -9.79 -14.81
C LEU A 46 -1.74 -9.61 -14.44
N MET A 47 -2.68 -9.96 -15.32
CA MET A 47 -4.12 -9.87 -14.99
C MET A 47 -4.54 -10.80 -13.85
N PRO A 48 -4.17 -12.11 -13.81
CA PRO A 48 -4.38 -12.94 -12.64
C PRO A 48 -3.78 -12.38 -11.35
N GLN A 49 -2.55 -11.87 -11.39
CA GLN A 49 -1.88 -11.29 -10.22
C GLN A 49 -2.61 -10.04 -9.71
N LEU A 50 -2.99 -9.12 -10.60
CA LEU A 50 -3.80 -7.94 -10.26
C LEU A 50 -5.15 -8.32 -9.65
N ARG A 51 -5.76 -9.44 -10.08
CA ARG A 51 -7.03 -9.91 -9.50
C ARG A 51 -6.89 -10.39 -8.06
N GLN A 52 -5.72 -10.91 -7.69
CA GLN A 52 -5.43 -11.48 -6.38
C GLN A 52 -4.81 -10.46 -5.41
N ASP A 53 -4.32 -9.32 -5.92
CA ASP A 53 -3.75 -8.27 -5.08
C ASP A 53 -4.83 -7.73 -4.11
N LYS A 54 -4.57 -7.82 -2.81
CA LYS A 54 -5.49 -7.36 -1.76
C LYS A 54 -5.65 -5.83 -1.71
N LYS A 55 -4.69 -5.09 -2.27
CA LYS A 55 -4.76 -3.64 -2.46
C LYS A 55 -5.48 -3.27 -3.75
N ARG A 56 -6.18 -4.24 -4.39
CA ARG A 56 -7.00 -4.00 -5.57
C ARG A 56 -7.79 -2.73 -5.36
N PHE A 57 -7.72 -1.86 -6.36
CA PHE A 57 -8.51 -0.64 -6.45
C PHE A 57 -9.96 -0.95 -6.08
N PHE A 58 -10.37 -0.64 -4.85
CA PHE A 58 -11.75 -0.37 -4.53
C PHE A 58 -12.03 1.02 -5.08
N SER A 59 -13.07 1.15 -5.89
CA SER A 59 -13.48 2.36 -6.64
C SER A 59 -12.86 2.52 -8.02
N LEU A 60 -13.44 1.81 -8.99
CA LEU A 60 -13.75 2.42 -10.29
C LEU A 60 -15.18 2.05 -10.67
N PHE A 61 -16.15 2.39 -9.82
CA PHE A 61 -17.54 2.76 -10.16
C PHE A 61 -18.11 3.54 -8.97
#